data_AF-A0A7C3RAE9-F1
#
_entry.id   AF-A0A7C3RAE9-F1
#
_cell.length_a   1.000
_cell.length_b   1.000
_cell.length_c   1.000
_cell.angle_alpha   90.00
_cell.angle_beta   90.00
_cell.angle_gamma   90.00
#
_symmetry.space_group_name_H-M   'P 1'
#
loop_
_entity.id
_entity.type
_entity.pdbx_description
1 polymer ?
#
loop_
_entity_poly.entity_id
_entity_poly.type
_entity_poly.pdbx_seq_one_letter_code
_entity_poly.pdbx_strand_id
1 'polypeptide(L)'
;MFVPKYFCPKCGKEVNQLIKNLCRECFLESFTIKLPKIILKKCKVCGKYYDKRFLGEKEEFIEIELKKILKNLDVKEVNYWLNNFLHLKLLFKVEDFQLEKEIEVELKEEKGICRYCSLRLSNYWEAILQIRGRKGEILKEIEEILKKEKHKLAFISRVVELKNGFDIYLGSKKIARKIAKKFEKEAELKITRKFYGFKQGRRIYKDTILVDFKYGKKKE
;
A
#
# COMPACT_ATOMS: atom_id res chain seq x y z
N MET A 1 23.44 38.09 42.25
CA MET A 1 23.52 37.57 40.87
C MET A 1 22.83 38.55 39.95
N PHE A 2 23.54 39.08 38.95
CA PHE A 2 22.96 39.99 37.95
C PHE A 2 22.28 39.14 36.88
N VAL A 3 20.97 39.28 36.71
CA VAL A 3 20.24 38.62 35.61
C VAL A 3 20.22 39.61 34.44
N PRO A 4 20.89 39.32 33.31
CA PRO A 4 20.86 40.20 32.16
C PRO A 4 19.41 40.36 31.67
N LYS A 5 19.00 41.60 31.48
CA LYS A 5 17.67 41.96 31.00
C LYS A 5 17.75 42.40 29.53
N TYR A 6 16.87 41.84 28.72
CA TYR A 6 16.77 42.10 27.29
C TYR A 6 15.42 42.74 26.98
N PHE A 7 15.37 43.61 25.98
CA PHE A 7 14.12 44.16 25.48
C PHE A 7 13.64 43.38 24.25
N CYS A 8 12.37 43.01 24.22
CA CYS A 8 11.78 42.39 23.04
C CYS A 8 11.53 43.43 21.95
N PRO A 9 12.10 43.28 20.73
CA PRO A 9 11.91 44.24 19.63
C PRO A 9 10.46 44.34 19.12
N LYS A 10 9.61 43.33 19.38
CA LYS A 10 8.21 43.30 18.89
C LYS A 10 7.23 43.97 19.85
N CYS A 11 7.37 43.77 21.17
CA CYS A 11 6.39 44.26 22.15
C CYS A 11 6.98 45.19 23.23
N GLY A 12 8.30 45.43 23.22
CA GLY A 12 8.97 46.29 24.20
C GLY A 12 9.08 45.73 25.62
N LYS A 13 8.62 44.50 25.88
CA LYS A 13 8.74 43.87 27.20
C LYS A 13 10.20 43.57 27.54
N GLU A 14 10.56 43.86 28.79
CA GLU A 14 11.84 43.50 29.37
C GLU A 14 11.79 42.05 29.88
N VAL A 15 12.70 41.19 29.41
CA VAL A 15 12.71 39.75 29.65
C VAL A 15 14.13 39.24 29.94
N ASN A 16 14.23 38.13 30.67
CA ASN A 16 15.53 37.56 31.07
C ASN A 16 16.18 36.70 29.97
N GLN A 17 15.42 36.34 28.93
CA GLN A 17 15.88 35.52 27.79
C GLN A 17 15.07 35.88 26.54
N LEU A 18 15.75 35.90 25.39
CA LEU A 18 15.13 36.02 24.07
C LEU A 18 15.24 34.69 23.32
N ILE A 19 14.18 34.28 22.64
CA ILE A 19 14.12 33.09 21.80
C ILE A 19 14.06 33.57 20.35
N LYS A 20 15.11 33.26 19.57
CA LYS A 20 15.29 33.82 18.21
C LYS A 20 15.00 35.33 18.15
N ASN A 21 15.57 36.10 19.09
CA ASN A 21 15.43 37.56 19.23
C ASN A 21 14.04 38.08 19.67
N LEU A 22 13.11 37.23 20.10
CA LEU A 22 11.79 37.64 20.60
C LEU A 22 11.56 37.17 22.05
N CYS A 23 10.69 37.85 22.79
CA CYS A 23 10.20 37.26 24.04
C CYS A 23 9.34 36.03 23.73
N ARG A 24 9.15 35.16 24.74
CA ARG A 24 8.38 33.92 24.61
C ARG A 24 7.01 34.13 23.96
N GLU A 25 6.22 35.09 24.43
CA GLU A 25 4.89 35.38 23.89
C GLU A 25 4.95 35.78 22.41
N CYS A 26 5.83 36.71 22.06
CA CYS A 26 6.01 37.19 20.69
C CYS A 26 6.51 36.09 19.74
N PHE A 27 7.39 35.21 20.23
CA PHE A 27 7.85 34.04 19.52
C PHE A 27 6.68 33.08 19.24
N LEU A 28 5.88 32.74 20.26
CA LEU A 28 4.72 31.83 20.15
C LEU A 28 3.66 32.31 19.15
N GLU A 29 3.40 33.61 19.12
CA GLU A 29 2.52 34.26 18.15
C GLU A 29 3.09 34.19 16.73
N SER A 30 4.39 34.44 16.58
CA SER A 30 5.04 34.44 15.26
C SER A 30 5.27 33.02 14.69
N PHE A 31 5.35 32.02 15.57
CA PHE A 31 5.64 30.65 15.20
C PHE A 31 4.45 30.01 14.48
N THR A 32 4.52 30.03 13.15
CA THR A 32 3.52 29.45 12.24
C THR A 32 4.15 28.31 11.47
N ILE A 33 3.46 27.18 11.39
CA ILE A 33 3.85 26.04 10.57
C ILE A 33 2.75 25.82 9.54
N LYS A 34 3.14 25.79 8.27
CA LYS A 34 2.26 25.43 7.16
C LYS A 34 2.73 24.09 6.61
N LEU A 35 1.88 23.08 6.74
CA LEU A 35 2.12 21.76 6.16
C LEU A 35 1.41 21.67 4.81
N PRO A 36 2.00 20.97 3.82
CA PRO A 36 1.32 20.74 2.55
C PRO A 36 0.11 19.83 2.75
N LYS A 37 -0.90 19.99 1.90
CA LYS A 37 -2.01 19.03 1.82
C LYS A 37 -1.51 17.65 1.43
N ILE A 38 -2.14 16.62 1.97
CA ILE A 38 -1.80 15.22 1.70
C ILE A 38 -2.76 14.69 0.65
N ILE A 39 -2.21 14.20 -0.47
CA ILE A 39 -3.00 13.64 -1.58
C ILE A 39 -2.85 12.12 -1.57
N LEU A 40 -3.96 11.43 -1.33
CA LEU A 40 -4.01 9.97 -1.28
C LEU A 40 -4.67 9.41 -2.53
N LYS A 41 -4.01 8.47 -3.21
CA LYS A 41 -4.56 7.84 -4.42
C LYS A 41 -5.28 6.54 -4.07
N LYS A 42 -6.59 6.49 -4.35
CA LYS A 42 -7.46 5.33 -4.10
C LYS A 42 -7.82 4.61 -5.40
N CYS A 43 -7.66 3.29 -5.42
CA CYS A 43 -7.98 2.47 -6.58
C CYS A 43 -9.50 2.28 -6.71
N LYS A 44 -10.09 2.62 -7.86
CA LYS A 44 -11.52 2.41 -8.15
C LYS A 44 -11.92 0.94 -8.26
N VAL A 45 -10.96 0.03 -8.51
CA VAL A 45 -11.23 -1.40 -8.76
C VAL A 45 -11.11 -2.25 -7.50
N CYS A 46 -10.08 -2.05 -6.68
CA CYS A 46 -9.87 -2.84 -5.45
C CYS A 46 -10.13 -2.06 -4.16
N GLY A 47 -10.45 -0.76 -4.23
CA GLY A 47 -10.72 0.09 -3.08
C GLY A 47 -9.48 0.52 -2.27
N LYS A 48 -8.32 -0.15 -2.44
CA LYS A 48 -7.09 0.13 -1.68
C LYS A 48 -6.40 1.42 -2.12
N TYR A 49 -5.62 2.00 -1.22
CA TYR A 49 -4.70 3.09 -1.52
C TYR A 49 -3.43 2.57 -2.17
N TYR A 50 -2.81 3.39 -3.03
CA TYR A 50 -1.63 2.97 -3.77
C TYR A 50 -0.64 4.09 -4.08
N ASP A 51 0.65 3.75 -4.03
CA ASP A 51 1.73 4.54 -4.61
C ASP A 51 2.69 3.61 -5.36
N LYS A 52 2.80 3.79 -6.67
CA LYS A 52 3.59 2.96 -7.60
C LYS A 52 3.33 1.45 -7.43
N ARG A 53 4.04 0.80 -6.50
CA ARG A 53 3.98 -0.64 -6.20
C ARG A 53 3.44 -0.94 -4.79
N PHE A 54 3.36 0.06 -3.92
CA PHE A 54 2.80 -0.11 -2.59
C PHE A 54 1.27 -0.08 -2.65
N LEU A 55 0.65 -0.95 -1.85
CA LEU A 55 -0.78 -1.06 -1.65
C LEU A 55 -1.00 -1.18 -0.15
N GLY A 56 -2.01 -0.51 0.37
CA GLY A 56 -2.29 -0.48 1.80
C GLY A 56 -3.62 0.20 2.09
N GLU A 57 -3.92 0.30 3.38
CA GLU A 57 -5.07 1.02 3.90
C GLU A 57 -4.76 2.52 4.05
N LYS A 58 -5.77 3.33 4.36
CA LYS A 58 -5.65 4.80 4.36
C LYS A 58 -4.58 5.29 5.34
N GLU A 59 -4.61 4.72 6.54
CA GLU A 59 -3.79 5.07 7.69
C GLU A 59 -2.30 4.84 7.39
N GLU A 60 -1.96 3.72 6.75
CA GLU A 60 -0.57 3.41 6.36
C GLU A 60 0.01 4.49 5.44
N PHE A 61 -0.80 5.01 4.51
CA PHE A 61 -0.35 6.08 3.62
C PHE A 61 -0.24 7.43 4.33
N ILE A 62 -1.16 7.74 5.25
CA ILE A 62 -1.09 8.94 6.07
C ILE A 62 0.22 8.93 6.87
N GLU A 63 0.55 7.83 7.55
CA GLU A 63 1.80 7.71 8.30
C GLU A 63 3.04 7.88 7.43
N ILE A 64 3.05 7.30 6.23
CA ILE A 64 4.17 7.44 5.28
C ILE A 64 4.33 8.91 4.85
N GLU A 65 3.24 9.60 4.51
CA GLU A 65 3.29 11.01 4.10
C GLU A 65 3.67 11.93 5.26
N LEU A 66 3.13 11.70 6.46
CA LEU A 66 3.53 12.42 7.67
C LEU A 66 5.02 12.27 7.97
N LYS A 67 5.55 11.03 7.91
CA LYS A 67 6.99 10.79 8.09
C LYS A 67 7.84 11.57 7.09
N LYS A 68 7.39 11.73 5.83
CA LYS A 68 8.11 12.51 4.81
C LYS A 68 8.06 14.01 5.11
N ILE A 69 6.88 14.53 5.45
CA ILE A 69 6.66 15.95 5.73
C ILE A 69 7.43 16.39 6.99
N LEU A 70 7.36 15.58 8.05
CA LEU A 70 7.95 15.89 9.35
C LEU A 70 9.47 15.62 9.41
N LYS A 71 10.05 14.92 8.41
CA LYS A 71 11.48 14.58 8.40
C LYS A 71 12.41 15.79 8.54
N ASN A 72 11.98 16.95 8.04
CA ASN A 72 12.77 18.19 8.06
C ASN A 72 12.37 19.12 9.21
N LEU A 73 11.47 18.69 10.10
CA LEU A 73 11.02 19.45 11.25
C LEU A 73 11.60 18.83 12.52
N ASP A 74 12.15 19.67 13.40
CA ASP A 74 12.67 19.24 14.71
C ASP A 74 11.50 19.02 15.69
N VAL A 75 10.76 17.95 15.48
CA VAL A 75 9.59 17.56 16.28
C VAL A 75 9.98 16.43 17.22
N LYS A 76 9.73 16.63 18.51
CA LYS A 76 9.98 15.63 19.56
C LYS A 76 8.90 14.55 19.56
N GLU A 77 7.63 14.95 19.52
CA GLU A 77 6.48 14.05 19.61
C GLU A 77 5.40 14.46 18.60
N VAL A 78 4.79 13.45 17.98
CA VAL A 78 3.77 13.61 16.94
C VAL A 78 2.58 12.75 17.32
N ASN A 79 1.44 13.38 17.58
CA ASN A 79 0.15 12.72 17.72
C ASN A 79 -0.77 13.17 16.60
N TYR A 80 -1.55 12.24 16.04
CA TYR A 80 -2.52 12.57 15.00
C TYR A 80 -3.85 11.88 15.24
N TRP A 81 -4.94 12.53 14.84
CA TRP A 81 -6.27 11.94 14.81
C TRP A 81 -7.01 12.36 13.54
N LEU A 82 -7.94 11.51 13.12
CA LEU A 82 -8.67 11.67 11.87
C LEU A 82 -10.13 12.01 12.17
N ASN A 83 -10.57 13.18 11.70
CA ASN A 83 -11.99 13.55 11.60
C ASN A 83 -12.33 13.78 10.11
N ASN A 84 -13.09 14.84 9.79
CA ASN A 84 -13.21 15.34 8.40
C ASN A 84 -11.85 15.84 7.85
N PHE A 85 -10.94 16.21 8.75
CA PHE A 85 -9.57 16.63 8.45
C PHE A 85 -8.55 15.81 9.27
N LEU A 86 -7.29 15.86 8.86
CA LEU A 86 -6.19 15.28 9.64
C LEU A 86 -5.68 16.34 10.62
N HIS A 87 -5.84 16.08 11.91
CA HIS A 87 -5.30 16.96 12.94
C HIS A 87 -3.96 16.40 13.44
N LEU A 88 -2.98 17.27 13.56
CA LEU A 88 -1.63 16.98 14.04
C LEU A 88 -1.35 17.81 15.28
N LYS A 89 -0.98 17.16 16.36
CA LYS A 89 -0.45 17.78 17.57
C LYS A 89 1.04 17.50 17.62
N LEU A 90 1.82 18.55 17.39
CA LEU A 90 3.27 18.52 17.26
C LEU A 90 3.91 19.17 18.49
N LEU A 91 4.84 18.48 19.12
CA LEU A 91 5.63 18.99 20.23
C LEU A 91 7.03 19.32 19.75
N PHE A 92 7.36 20.61 19.70
CA PHE A 92 8.69 21.11 19.35
C PHE A 92 9.52 21.32 20.60
N LYS A 93 10.82 21.04 20.51
CA LYS A 93 11.79 21.47 21.52
C LYS A 93 12.45 22.76 21.02
N VAL A 94 12.27 23.85 21.76
CA VAL A 94 12.88 25.15 21.42
C VAL A 94 13.71 25.58 22.61
N GLU A 95 15.04 25.48 22.48
CA GLU A 95 15.98 25.77 23.56
C GLU A 95 15.57 25.02 24.85
N ASP A 96 15.16 25.76 25.89
CA ASP A 96 14.87 25.25 27.24
C ASP A 96 13.38 24.99 27.50
N PHE A 97 12.52 25.15 26.50
CA PHE A 97 11.08 24.92 26.66
C PHE A 97 10.48 24.08 25.53
N GLN A 98 9.29 23.56 25.79
CA GLN A 98 8.51 22.81 24.81
C GLN A 98 7.39 23.68 24.27
N LEU A 99 7.20 23.60 22.95
CA LEU A 99 6.14 24.30 22.24
C LEU A 99 5.21 23.27 21.60
N GLU A 100 3.95 23.29 22.01
CA GLU A 100 2.89 22.50 21.40
C GLU A 100 2.16 23.32 20.33
N LYS A 101 1.97 22.74 19.14
CA LYS A 101 1.13 23.31 18.09
C LYS A 101 0.17 22.26 17.54
N GLU A 102 -1.07 22.66 17.40
CA GLU A 102 -2.09 21.90 16.69
C GLU A 102 -2.26 22.46 15.28
N ILE A 103 -2.20 21.58 14.29
CA ILE A 103 -2.25 21.93 12.86
C ILE A 103 -3.29 21.03 12.21
N GLU A 104 -4.16 21.64 11.43
CA GLU A 104 -5.05 20.93 10.53
C GLU A 104 -4.40 20.77 9.15
N VAL A 105 -4.41 19.55 8.63
CA VAL A 105 -3.90 19.21 7.31
C VAL A 105 -5.04 18.71 6.44
N GLU A 106 -5.21 19.37 5.31
CA GLU A 106 -6.18 18.97 4.30
C GLU A 106 -5.79 17.61 3.70
N LEU A 107 -6.72 16.66 3.77
CA LEU A 107 -6.62 15.35 3.11
C LEU A 107 -7.46 15.35 1.84
N LYS A 108 -6.83 15.13 0.70
CA LYS A 108 -7.51 15.00 -0.60
C LYS A 108 -7.38 13.57 -1.11
N GLU A 109 -8.52 12.93 -1.37
CA GLU A 109 -8.56 11.62 -2.02
C GLU A 109 -8.74 11.76 -3.53
N GLU A 110 -7.80 11.21 -4.30
CA GLU A 110 -7.88 11.15 -5.76
C GLU A 110 -8.14 9.71 -6.20
N LYS A 111 -9.11 9.53 -7.11
CA LYS A 111 -9.46 8.21 -7.62
C LYS A 111 -8.65 7.87 -8.86
N GLY A 112 -8.06 6.68 -8.90
CA GLY A 112 -7.35 6.15 -10.06
C GLY A 112 -7.39 4.62 -10.14
N ILE A 113 -6.51 4.02 -10.93
CA ILE A 113 -6.37 2.56 -11.03
C ILE A 113 -4.94 2.20 -10.62
N CYS A 114 -4.80 1.33 -9.63
CA CYS A 114 -3.48 0.86 -9.21
C CYS A 114 -2.86 -0.04 -10.28
N ARG A 115 -1.52 -0.14 -10.26
CA ARG A 115 -0.76 -0.96 -11.21
C ARG A 115 -1.27 -2.40 -11.34
N TYR A 116 -1.68 -3.01 -10.22
CA TYR A 116 -2.10 -4.41 -10.20
C TYR A 116 -3.48 -4.63 -10.81
N CYS A 117 -4.43 -3.74 -10.53
CA CYS A 117 -5.73 -3.75 -11.19
C CYS A 117 -5.60 -3.42 -12.68
N SER A 118 -4.71 -2.50 -13.05
CA SER A 118 -4.39 -2.21 -14.46
C SER A 118 -3.88 -3.45 -15.19
N LEU A 119 -2.95 -4.21 -14.59
CA LEU A 119 -2.48 -5.49 -15.15
C LEU A 119 -3.59 -6.52 -15.29
N ARG A 120 -4.49 -6.63 -14.29
CA ARG A 120 -5.64 -7.53 -14.35
C ARG A 120 -6.55 -7.19 -15.53
N LEU A 121 -6.87 -5.91 -15.70
CA LEU A 121 -7.72 -5.42 -16.79
C LEU A 121 -7.06 -5.56 -18.17
N SER A 122 -5.73 -5.50 -18.24
CA SER A 122 -4.97 -5.65 -19.48
C SER A 122 -4.72 -7.11 -19.88
N ASN A 123 -5.47 -8.08 -19.31
CA ASN A 123 -5.28 -9.51 -19.54
C ASN A 123 -3.84 -10.01 -19.29
N TYR A 124 -3.11 -9.39 -18.35
CA TYR A 124 -1.76 -9.84 -18.00
C TYR A 124 -1.80 -11.18 -17.25
N TRP A 125 -0.94 -12.11 -17.65
CA TRP A 125 -0.79 -13.40 -16.99
C TRP A 125 0.65 -13.92 -17.07
N GLU A 126 1.03 -14.71 -16.07
CA GLU A 126 2.33 -15.38 -15.97
C GLU A 126 2.23 -16.90 -16.03
N ALA A 127 1.06 -17.46 -15.72
CA ALA A 127 0.81 -18.88 -15.89
C ALA A 127 -0.62 -19.18 -16.36
N ILE A 128 -0.76 -20.32 -17.05
CA ILE A 128 -2.04 -20.94 -17.37
C ILE A 128 -2.20 -22.15 -16.45
N LEU A 129 -3.28 -22.17 -15.67
CA LEU A 129 -3.69 -23.34 -14.89
C LEU A 129 -4.80 -24.06 -15.65
N GLN A 130 -4.48 -25.22 -16.22
CA GLN A 130 -5.36 -26.03 -17.02
C GLN A 130 -5.99 -27.10 -16.13
N ILE A 131 -7.25 -26.91 -15.78
CA ILE A 131 -8.03 -27.89 -15.02
C ILE A 131 -8.71 -28.84 -15.99
N ARG A 132 -8.57 -30.15 -15.78
CA ARG A 132 -9.26 -31.20 -16.54
C ARG A 132 -9.96 -32.18 -15.60
N GLY A 133 -11.10 -32.71 -16.00
CA GLY A 133 -11.85 -33.71 -15.22
C GLY A 133 -12.71 -33.16 -14.07
N ARG A 134 -12.74 -31.84 -13.85
CA ARG A 134 -13.68 -31.15 -12.95
C ARG A 134 -14.24 -29.87 -13.58
N LYS A 135 -15.49 -29.53 -13.26
CA LYS A 135 -16.19 -28.32 -13.70
C LYS A 135 -16.86 -27.57 -12.55
N GLY A 136 -17.16 -26.29 -12.76
CA GLY A 136 -17.96 -25.43 -11.87
C GLY A 136 -17.33 -25.13 -10.51
N GLU A 137 -17.38 -26.09 -9.58
CA GLU A 137 -17.01 -25.92 -8.17
C GLU A 137 -15.53 -25.55 -8.00
N ILE A 138 -14.66 -26.15 -8.80
CA ILE A 138 -13.21 -25.92 -8.74
C ILE A 138 -12.84 -24.46 -9.03
N LEU A 139 -13.60 -23.76 -9.86
CA LEU A 139 -13.34 -22.35 -10.16
C LEU A 139 -13.62 -21.47 -8.94
N LYS A 140 -14.74 -21.72 -8.25
CA LYS A 140 -15.08 -21.03 -7.00
C LYS A 140 -14.05 -21.31 -5.90
N GLU A 141 -13.59 -22.56 -5.78
CA GLU A 141 -12.53 -22.93 -4.84
C GLU A 141 -11.23 -22.16 -5.12
N ILE A 142 -10.84 -22.04 -6.40
CA ILE A 142 -9.67 -21.27 -6.83
C ILE A 142 -9.84 -19.79 -6.51
N GLU A 143 -11.01 -19.21 -6.77
CA GLU A 143 -11.31 -17.81 -6.42
C GLU A 143 -11.21 -17.55 -4.92
N GLU A 144 -11.72 -18.45 -4.08
CA GLU A 144 -11.60 -18.39 -2.62
C GLU A 144 -10.14 -18.47 -2.15
N ILE A 145 -9.33 -19.33 -2.80
CA ILE A 145 -7.88 -19.39 -2.52
C ILE A 145 -7.21 -18.06 -2.87
N LEU A 146 -7.58 -17.43 -4.00
CA LEU A 146 -7.02 -16.16 -4.43
C LEU A 146 -7.41 -15.00 -3.52
N LYS A 147 -8.65 -14.94 -3.02
CA LYS A 147 -9.10 -13.91 -2.07
C LYS A 147 -8.26 -13.90 -0.79
N LYS A 148 -7.81 -15.06 -0.32
CA LYS A 148 -6.98 -15.21 0.88
C LYS A 148 -5.50 -14.93 0.63
N GLU A 149 -5.08 -14.76 -0.61
CA GLU A 149 -3.68 -14.61 -0.98
C GLU A 149 -3.25 -13.13 -0.93
N LYS A 150 -2.23 -12.81 -0.12
CA LYS A 150 -1.69 -11.44 0.01
C LYS A 150 -0.86 -11.00 -1.21
N HIS A 151 -0.50 -11.92 -2.09
CA HIS A 151 0.33 -11.63 -3.26
C HIS A 151 -0.40 -10.71 -4.25
N LYS A 152 0.23 -9.60 -4.64
CA LYS A 152 -0.41 -8.51 -5.42
C LYS A 152 -0.85 -8.91 -6.84
N LEU A 153 -0.34 -10.03 -7.36
CA LEU A 153 -0.74 -10.65 -8.62
C LEU A 153 -1.65 -11.89 -8.43
N ALA A 154 -2.30 -12.02 -7.27
CA ALA A 154 -3.30 -13.04 -6.96
C ALA A 154 -4.64 -12.70 -7.63
N PHE A 155 -4.70 -12.83 -8.95
CA PHE A 155 -5.94 -12.65 -9.68
C PHE A 155 -6.03 -13.58 -10.89
N ILE A 156 -7.28 -13.87 -11.26
CA ILE A 156 -7.63 -14.43 -12.55
C ILE A 156 -7.74 -13.27 -13.54
N SER A 157 -7.00 -13.36 -14.64
CA SER A 157 -7.05 -12.41 -15.76
C SER A 157 -8.13 -12.81 -16.77
N ARG A 158 -8.22 -14.11 -17.07
CA ARG A 158 -9.16 -14.68 -18.04
C ARG A 158 -9.44 -16.13 -17.67
N VAL A 159 -10.67 -16.58 -17.91
CA VAL A 159 -11.06 -18.00 -17.87
C VAL A 159 -11.55 -18.38 -19.26
N VAL A 160 -11.10 -19.51 -19.77
CA VAL A 160 -11.63 -20.13 -20.99
C VAL A 160 -12.23 -21.47 -20.59
N GLU A 161 -13.53 -21.64 -20.78
CA GLU A 161 -14.21 -22.90 -20.52
C GLU A 161 -14.05 -23.85 -21.72
N LEU A 162 -13.79 -25.11 -21.43
CA LEU A 162 -13.56 -26.19 -22.39
C LEU A 162 -14.52 -27.34 -22.10
N LYS A 163 -14.68 -28.25 -23.09
CA LYS A 163 -15.55 -29.42 -22.94
C LYS A 163 -15.23 -30.26 -21.70
N ASN A 164 -13.95 -30.37 -21.32
CA ASN A 164 -13.47 -31.20 -20.21
C ASN A 164 -12.86 -30.41 -19.02
N GLY A 165 -13.05 -29.09 -18.95
CA GLY A 165 -12.56 -28.28 -17.82
C GLY A 165 -12.31 -26.82 -18.17
N PHE A 166 -11.25 -26.21 -17.63
CA PHE A 166 -10.96 -24.78 -17.78
C PHE A 166 -9.49 -24.49 -18.06
N ASP A 167 -9.23 -23.43 -18.81
CA ASP A 167 -7.92 -22.77 -18.86
C ASP A 167 -8.01 -21.44 -18.11
N ILE A 168 -7.38 -21.38 -16.93
CA ILE A 168 -7.43 -20.25 -16.02
C ILE A 168 -6.11 -19.48 -16.10
N TYR A 169 -6.16 -18.25 -16.59
CA TYR A 169 -4.98 -17.40 -16.79
C TYR A 169 -4.72 -16.59 -15.53
N LEU A 170 -3.61 -16.87 -14.84
CA LEU A 170 -3.27 -16.29 -13.55
C LEU A 170 -2.16 -15.25 -13.66
N GLY A 171 -2.30 -14.17 -12.89
CA GLY A 171 -1.34 -13.06 -12.84
C GLY A 171 0.03 -13.46 -12.29
N SER A 172 0.13 -14.54 -11.51
CA SER A 172 1.39 -15.02 -10.91
C SER A 172 1.58 -16.52 -11.09
N LYS A 173 2.73 -16.90 -11.66
CA LYS A 173 3.12 -18.31 -11.75
C LYS A 173 3.39 -18.97 -10.39
N LYS A 174 3.82 -18.18 -9.39
CA LYS A 174 4.03 -18.68 -8.02
C LYS A 174 2.71 -19.15 -7.41
N ILE A 175 1.66 -18.36 -7.60
CA ILE A 175 0.32 -18.67 -7.10
C ILE A 175 -0.28 -19.83 -7.88
N ALA A 176 -0.14 -19.84 -9.22
CA ALA A 176 -0.62 -20.95 -10.03
C ALA A 176 -0.03 -22.30 -9.57
N ARG A 177 1.28 -22.34 -9.30
CA ARG A 177 1.94 -23.53 -8.72
C ARG A 177 1.42 -23.87 -7.32
N LYS A 178 1.20 -22.86 -6.47
CA LYS A 178 0.64 -23.07 -5.12
C LYS A 178 -0.76 -23.68 -5.19
N ILE A 179 -1.60 -23.20 -6.10
CA ILE A 179 -2.95 -23.74 -6.34
C ILE A 179 -2.84 -25.18 -6.88
N ALA A 180 -2.04 -25.42 -7.91
CA ALA A 180 -1.87 -26.76 -8.48
C ALA A 180 -1.42 -27.79 -7.43
N LYS A 181 -0.44 -27.43 -6.59
CA LYS A 181 0.03 -28.29 -5.49
C LYS A 181 -1.05 -28.67 -4.48
N LYS A 182 -2.10 -27.85 -4.28
CA LYS A 182 -3.22 -28.24 -3.40
C LYS A 182 -3.97 -29.46 -3.92
N PHE A 183 -3.95 -29.69 -5.23
CA PHE A 183 -4.66 -30.78 -5.88
C PHE A 183 -3.75 -31.98 -6.20
N GLU A 184 -2.48 -31.97 -5.78
CA GLU A 184 -1.49 -33.01 -6.10
C GLU A 184 -1.89 -34.42 -5.63
N LYS A 185 -2.71 -34.53 -4.57
CA LYS A 185 -3.24 -35.81 -4.07
C LYS A 185 -4.44 -36.34 -4.85
N GLU A 186 -5.17 -35.46 -5.54
CA GLU A 186 -6.43 -35.77 -6.22
C GLU A 186 -6.30 -35.73 -7.75
N ALA A 187 -5.20 -35.20 -8.28
CA ALA A 187 -4.98 -34.94 -9.69
C ALA A 187 -3.52 -35.17 -10.10
N GLU A 188 -3.33 -35.53 -11.36
CA GLU A 188 -2.01 -35.58 -11.97
C GLU A 188 -1.55 -34.17 -12.36
N LEU A 189 -0.30 -33.83 -12.02
CA LEU A 189 0.28 -32.51 -12.26
C LEU A 189 1.37 -32.56 -13.32
N LYS A 190 1.26 -31.73 -14.36
CA LYS A 190 2.33 -31.52 -15.36
C LYS A 190 2.62 -30.04 -15.53
N ILE A 191 3.88 -29.66 -15.32
CA ILE A 191 4.33 -28.27 -15.46
C ILE A 191 5.27 -28.17 -16.66
N THR A 192 4.92 -27.30 -17.60
CA THR A 192 5.80 -26.91 -18.70
C THR A 192 6.09 -25.43 -18.64
N ARG A 193 7.23 -25.01 -19.20
CA ARG A 193 7.68 -23.63 -19.17
C ARG A 193 8.06 -23.18 -20.58
N LYS A 194 7.51 -22.06 -21.03
CA LYS A 194 7.79 -21.48 -22.34
C LYS A 194 8.51 -20.15 -22.19
N PHE A 195 9.58 -19.98 -22.97
CA PHE A 195 10.26 -18.69 -23.11
C PHE A 195 9.33 -17.71 -23.81
N TYR A 196 9.20 -16.50 -23.27
CA TYR A 196 8.27 -15.48 -23.76
C TYR A 196 8.96 -14.20 -24.20
N GLY A 197 10.21 -13.96 -23.81
CA GLY A 197 10.97 -12.78 -24.23
C GLY A 197 11.91 -12.26 -23.15
N PHE A 198 12.36 -11.02 -23.28
CA PHE A 198 13.24 -10.35 -22.32
C PHE A 198 12.54 -9.16 -21.67
N LYS A 199 12.88 -8.88 -20.40
CA LYS A 199 12.48 -7.66 -19.71
C LYS A 199 13.64 -7.19 -18.83
N GLN A 200 14.15 -6.00 -19.10
CA GLN A 200 15.31 -5.43 -18.40
C GLN A 200 16.49 -6.41 -18.37
N GLY A 201 16.84 -6.99 -19.53
CA GLY A 201 17.92 -7.98 -19.67
C GLY A 201 17.63 -9.38 -19.11
N ARG A 202 16.51 -9.59 -18.41
CA ARG A 202 16.14 -10.90 -17.84
C ARG A 202 15.20 -11.67 -18.75
N ARG A 203 15.47 -12.97 -18.96
CA ARG A 203 14.57 -13.88 -19.68
C ARG A 203 13.27 -14.06 -18.89
N ILE A 204 12.14 -13.83 -19.56
CA ILE A 204 10.80 -14.02 -19.04
C ILE A 204 10.26 -15.34 -19.55
N TYR A 205 9.74 -16.13 -18.61
CA TYR A 205 9.12 -17.41 -18.87
C TYR A 205 7.72 -17.43 -18.28
N LYS A 206 6.80 -18.02 -19.03
CA LYS A 206 5.45 -18.33 -18.56
C LYS A 206 5.29 -19.83 -18.39
N ASP A 207 4.51 -20.22 -17.39
CA ASP A 207 4.27 -21.63 -17.09
C ASP A 207 2.90 -22.06 -17.61
N THR A 208 2.80 -23.29 -18.10
CA THR A 208 1.52 -23.98 -18.30
C THR A 208 1.49 -25.15 -17.33
N ILE A 209 0.46 -25.20 -16.48
CA ILE A 209 0.31 -26.18 -15.41
C ILE A 209 -0.98 -26.94 -15.65
N LEU A 210 -0.86 -28.21 -16.01
CA LEU A 210 -1.98 -29.14 -16.09
C LEU A 210 -2.26 -29.71 -14.70
N VAL A 211 -3.55 -29.69 -14.33
CA VAL A 211 -4.13 -30.39 -13.19
C VAL A 211 -5.21 -31.28 -13.75
N ASP A 212 -4.91 -32.56 -13.90
CA ASP A 212 -5.81 -33.55 -14.48
C ASP A 212 -6.42 -34.43 -13.40
N PHE A 213 -7.67 -34.14 -13.04
CA PHE A 213 -8.45 -34.97 -12.13
C PHE A 213 -8.89 -36.21 -12.92
N LYS A 214 -8.34 -37.37 -12.58
CA LYS A 214 -8.78 -38.64 -13.18
C LYS A 214 -10.28 -38.78 -12.94
N TYR A 215 -11.07 -39.02 -14.00
CA TYR A 215 -12.43 -39.51 -13.85
C TYR A 215 -12.36 -40.81 -13.04
N GLY A 216 -12.75 -40.78 -11.76
CA GLY A 216 -12.78 -41.95 -10.90
C GLY A 216 -11.48 -42.27 -10.16
N LYS A 217 -11.18 -41.51 -9.11
CA LYS A 217 -10.92 -42.14 -7.81
C LYS A 217 -11.95 -41.58 -6.84
N LYS A 218 -13.01 -42.35 -6.59
CA LYS A 218 -13.85 -42.14 -5.41
C LYS A 218 -12.91 -42.10 -4.22
N LYS A 219 -13.07 -41.11 -3.35
CA LYS A 219 -12.51 -41.17 -2.00
C LYS A 219 -13.13 -42.43 -1.37
N GLU A 220 -12.30 -43.44 -1.12
CA GLU A 220 -12.56 -44.41 -0.06
C GLU A 220 -12.35 -43.72 1.29
#